data_AF-A0A5D0WNP1-F1
#
_entry.id   AF-A0A5D0WNP1-F1
#
_cell.length_a   1.000
_cell.length_b   1.000
_cell.length_c   1.000
_cell.angle_alpha   90.00
_cell.angle_beta   90.00
_cell.angle_gamma   90.00
#
_symmetry.space_group_name_H-M   'P 1'
#
loop_
_entity.id
_entity.type
_entity.pdbx_description
1 polymer ?
#
loop_
_entity_poly.entity_id
_entity_poly.type
_entity_poly.pdbx_seq_one_letter_code
_entity_poly.pdbx_strand_id
1 'polypeptide(L)'
;MSKTKVSPIGSSWDEFEKRTFTPQEIMESDLRVALISELIRARNDQGITQKQLEEASGVKQPVIARMEKGTTDPQLMTILKILRPLGKTLAIVPIEEKHPRNIRLRTFKKGSTFRQKPMR
;
A
#
# COMPACT_ATOMS: atom_id res chain seq x y z
N MET A 1 20.11 -25.02 -26.72
CA MET A 1 20.14 -23.61 -27.17
C MET A 1 20.09 -22.73 -25.92
N SER A 2 21.20 -22.09 -25.55
CA SER A 2 21.27 -21.24 -24.36
C SER A 2 20.52 -19.93 -24.61
N LYS A 3 19.53 -19.61 -23.77
CA LYS A 3 18.85 -18.31 -23.81
C LYS A 3 19.84 -17.24 -23.36
N THR A 4 20.29 -16.41 -24.30
CA THR A 4 21.11 -15.22 -24.03
C THR A 4 20.32 -14.30 -23.10
N LYS A 5 20.84 -14.05 -21.90
CA LYS A 5 20.28 -13.04 -20.99
C LYS A 5 20.54 -11.67 -21.62
N VAL A 6 19.49 -11.06 -22.17
CA VAL A 6 19.54 -9.67 -22.63
C VAL A 6 19.56 -8.80 -21.37
N SER A 7 20.73 -8.28 -21.01
CA SER A 7 20.85 -7.23 -20.00
C SER A 7 20.47 -5.89 -20.64
N PRO A 8 19.70 -5.02 -19.96
CA PRO A 8 19.37 -3.69 -20.47
C PRO A 8 20.65 -2.88 -20.80
N ILE A 9 20.58 -2.01 -21.80
CA ILE A 9 21.69 -1.14 -22.28
C ILE A 9 22.01 0.00 -21.28
N GLY A 10 21.77 -0.19 -19.98
CA GLY A 10 21.97 0.82 -18.94
C GLY A 10 22.06 0.25 -17.53
N SER A 11 22.29 1.13 -16.55
CA SER A 11 22.27 0.77 -15.12
C SER A 11 20.90 0.23 -14.70
N SER A 12 20.90 -0.70 -13.75
CA SER A 12 19.65 -1.22 -13.18
C SER A 12 18.88 -0.15 -12.40
N TRP A 13 17.55 -0.33 -12.28
CA TRP A 13 16.72 0.53 -11.42
C TRP A 13 17.26 0.57 -9.98
N ASP A 14 17.73 -0.56 -9.46
CA ASP A 14 18.28 -0.69 -8.10
C ASP A 14 19.53 0.17 -7.88
N GLU A 15 20.41 0.24 -8.90
CA GLU A 15 21.61 1.07 -8.85
C GLU A 15 21.27 2.55 -8.98
N PHE A 16 20.35 2.89 -9.88
CA PHE A 16 19.89 4.25 -10.07
C PHE A 16 19.23 4.79 -8.78
N GLU A 17 18.31 4.01 -8.21
CA GLU A 17 17.56 4.35 -7.01
C GLU A 17 18.49 4.64 -5.82
N LYS A 18 19.44 3.74 -5.52
CA LYS A 18 20.41 3.91 -4.43
C LYS A 18 21.37 5.08 -4.62
N ARG A 19 21.61 5.49 -5.88
CA ARG A 19 22.47 6.63 -6.20
C ARG A 19 21.71 7.96 -6.07
N THR A 20 20.41 7.95 -6.36
CA THR A 20 19.61 9.17 -6.49
C THR A 20 18.83 9.51 -5.22
N PHE A 21 18.41 8.51 -4.43
CA PHE A 21 17.55 8.71 -3.26
C PHE A 21 18.23 8.26 -1.96
N THR A 22 17.84 8.89 -0.86
CA THR A 22 18.23 8.47 0.49
C THR A 22 17.54 7.16 0.88
N PRO A 23 18.12 6.37 1.79
CA PRO A 23 17.45 5.18 2.34
C PRO A 23 16.06 5.47 2.91
N GLN A 24 15.87 6.65 3.50
CA GLN A 24 14.61 7.10 4.06
C GLN A 24 13.56 7.34 2.96
N GLU A 25 13.91 8.05 1.89
CA GLU A 25 13.00 8.29 0.76
C GLU A 25 12.60 6.98 0.07
N ILE A 26 13.55 6.04 -0.09
CA ILE A 26 13.27 4.72 -0.65
C ILE A 26 12.28 3.97 0.25
N MET A 27 12.52 3.96 1.57
CA MET A 27 11.62 3.30 2.53
C MET A 27 10.21 3.91 2.55
N GLU A 28 10.10 5.24 2.49
CA GLU A 28 8.82 5.94 2.42
C GLU A 28 8.06 5.61 1.12
N SER A 29 8.79 5.55 0.00
CA SER A 29 8.25 5.14 -1.31
C SER A 29 7.73 3.70 -1.26
N ASP A 30 8.52 2.77 -0.75
CA ASP A 30 8.15 1.36 -0.62
C ASP A 30 6.90 1.19 0.26
N LEU A 31 6.82 1.93 1.38
CA LEU A 31 5.65 1.91 2.26
C LEU A 31 4.39 2.44 1.56
N ARG A 32 4.53 3.53 0.79
CA ARG A 32 3.44 4.11 -0.01
C ARG A 32 2.92 3.10 -1.04
N VAL A 33 3.83 2.45 -1.77
CA VAL A 33 3.49 1.43 -2.77
C VAL A 33 2.78 0.26 -2.12
N ALA A 34 3.26 -0.22 -0.96
CA ALA A 34 2.63 -1.33 -0.24
C ALA A 34 1.20 -0.99 0.21
N LEU A 35 1.00 0.19 0.80
CA LEU A 35 -0.30 0.65 1.26
C LEU A 35 -1.31 0.75 0.12
N ILE A 36 -0.94 1.41 -0.97
CA ILE A 36 -1.81 1.57 -2.15
C ILE A 36 -2.12 0.21 -2.79
N SER A 37 -1.11 -0.66 -2.90
CA SER A 37 -1.29 -2.00 -3.47
C SER A 37 -2.27 -2.86 -2.67
N GLU A 38 -2.20 -2.83 -1.34
CA GLU A 38 -3.15 -3.57 -0.50
C GLU A 38 -4.56 -2.97 -0.54
N LEU A 39 -4.69 -1.65 -0.67
CA LEU A 39 -5.99 -1.01 -0.90
C LEU A 39 -6.63 -1.47 -2.21
N ILE A 40 -5.88 -1.44 -3.30
CA ILE A 40 -6.32 -1.91 -4.62
C ILE A 40 -6.70 -3.39 -4.55
N ARG A 41 -5.85 -4.20 -3.90
CA ARG A 41 -6.11 -5.63 -3.71
C ARG A 41 -7.38 -5.86 -2.90
N ALA A 42 -7.55 -5.21 -1.76
CA ALA A 42 -8.75 -5.36 -0.93
C ALA A 42 -10.02 -4.95 -1.68
N ARG A 43 -9.95 -3.90 -2.51
CA ARG A 43 -11.05 -3.51 -3.40
C ARG A 43 -11.36 -4.60 -4.44
N ASN A 44 -10.33 -5.13 -5.10
CA ASN A 44 -10.48 -6.18 -6.11
C ASN A 44 -10.97 -7.51 -5.51
N ASP A 45 -10.51 -7.87 -4.30
CA ASP A 45 -10.95 -9.06 -3.56
C ASP A 45 -12.45 -8.99 -3.20
N GLN A 46 -12.99 -7.78 -3.01
CA GLN A 46 -14.42 -7.55 -2.85
C GLN A 46 -15.19 -7.43 -4.19
N GLY A 47 -14.50 -7.39 -5.32
CA GLY A 47 -15.12 -7.27 -6.65
C GLY A 47 -15.80 -5.93 -6.92
N ILE A 48 -15.47 -4.87 -6.18
CA ILE A 48 -16.13 -3.56 -6.31
C ILE A 48 -15.34 -2.59 -7.20
N THR A 49 -16.07 -1.78 -7.95
CA THR A 49 -15.52 -0.68 -8.74
C THR A 49 -15.15 0.52 -7.87
N GLN A 50 -14.35 1.45 -8.39
CA GLN A 50 -14.05 2.71 -7.71
C GLN A 50 -15.31 3.55 -7.44
N LYS A 51 -16.34 3.44 -8.29
CA LYS A 51 -17.62 4.14 -8.10
C LYS A 51 -18.43 3.55 -6.95
N GLN A 52 -18.48 2.21 -6.86
CA GLN A 52 -19.12 1.55 -5.73
C GLN A 52 -18.36 1.82 -4.41
N LEU A 53 -17.03 1.94 -4.47
CA LEU A 53 -16.24 2.35 -3.32
C LEU A 53 -16.51 3.81 -2.92
N GLU A 54 -16.80 4.71 -3.87
CA GLU A 54 -17.28 6.06 -3.55
C GLU A 54 -18.58 6.01 -2.74
N GLU A 55 -19.56 5.24 -3.20
CA GLU A 55 -20.85 5.08 -2.54
C GLU A 55 -20.69 4.53 -1.11
N ALA A 56 -19.76 3.59 -0.90
CA ALA A 56 -19.53 2.97 0.39
C ALA A 56 -18.67 3.80 1.36
N SER A 57 -17.71 4.58 0.85
CA SER A 57 -16.74 5.35 1.66
C SER A 57 -17.09 6.84 1.83
N GLY A 58 -17.94 7.37 0.95
CA GLY A 58 -18.19 8.81 0.81
C GLY A 58 -17.02 9.58 0.21
N VAL A 59 -15.98 8.91 -0.32
CA VAL A 59 -14.84 9.54 -0.99
C VAL A 59 -15.07 9.54 -2.49
N LYS A 60 -14.94 10.71 -3.12
CA LYS A 60 -15.18 10.87 -4.56
C LYS A 60 -14.30 9.95 -5.41
N GLN A 61 -14.88 9.31 -6.43
CA GLN A 61 -14.20 8.39 -7.34
C GLN A 61 -12.94 8.98 -7.99
N PRO A 62 -12.90 10.26 -8.43
CA PRO A 62 -11.65 10.88 -8.88
C PRO A 62 -10.54 10.93 -7.83
N VAL A 63 -10.89 11.06 -6.54
CA VAL A 63 -9.92 11.02 -5.43
C VAL A 63 -9.40 9.60 -5.24
N ILE A 64 -10.29 8.60 -5.24
CA ILE A 64 -9.93 7.18 -5.19
C ILE A 64 -9.00 6.82 -6.36
N ALA A 65 -9.33 7.25 -7.58
CA ALA A 65 -8.55 6.95 -8.78
C ALA A 65 -7.15 7.57 -8.74
N ARG A 66 -7.00 8.82 -8.28
CA ARG A 66 -5.68 9.45 -8.12
C ARG A 66 -4.86 8.80 -7.02
N MET A 67 -5.50 8.43 -5.91
CA MET A 67 -4.86 7.68 -4.84
C MET A 67 -4.34 6.33 -5.34
N GLU A 68 -5.16 5.55 -6.06
CA GLU A 68 -4.75 4.24 -6.61
C GLU A 68 -3.63 4.36 -7.66
N LYS A 69 -3.58 5.48 -8.38
CA LYS A 69 -2.48 5.78 -9.33
C LYS A 69 -1.22 6.33 -8.65
N GLY A 70 -1.27 6.67 -7.36
CA GLY A 70 -0.16 7.29 -6.65
C GLY A 70 0.16 8.72 -7.10
N THR A 71 -0.76 9.41 -7.78
CA THR A 71 -0.51 10.78 -8.30
C THR A 71 -0.81 11.88 -7.28
N THR A 72 -1.37 11.54 -6.12
CA THR A 72 -1.65 12.46 -5.03
C THR A 72 -1.40 11.76 -3.70
N ASP A 73 -0.89 12.49 -2.71
CA ASP A 73 -0.77 11.99 -1.35
C ASP A 73 -2.11 12.14 -0.62
N PRO A 74 -2.84 11.03 -0.35
CA PRO A 74 -4.12 11.11 0.35
C PRO A 74 -3.90 11.46 1.82
N GLN A 75 -4.79 12.29 2.37
CA GLN A 75 -4.82 12.52 3.82
C GLN A 75 -5.17 11.23 4.57
N LEU A 76 -4.65 11.08 5.79
CA LEU A 76 -4.93 9.92 6.66
C LEU A 76 -6.44 9.66 6.80
N MET A 77 -7.24 10.71 6.99
CA MET A 77 -8.70 10.59 7.08
C MET A 77 -9.34 9.98 5.83
N THR A 78 -8.82 10.29 4.64
CA THR A 78 -9.31 9.73 3.37
C THR A 78 -8.98 8.24 3.28
N ILE A 79 -7.77 7.85 3.66
CA ILE A 79 -7.35 6.44 3.72
C ILE A 79 -8.28 5.66 4.67
N LEU A 80 -8.53 6.19 5.87
CA LEU A 80 -9.40 5.53 6.86
C LEU A 80 -10.85 5.38 6.36
N LYS A 81 -11.40 6.39 5.67
CA LYS A 81 -12.73 6.31 5.05
C LYS A 81 -12.82 5.21 4.00
N ILE A 82 -11.76 5.02 3.20
CA ILE A 82 -11.69 3.98 2.17
C ILE A 82 -11.50 2.59 2.79
N LEU A 83 -10.67 2.46 3.83
CA LEU A 83 -10.41 1.17 4.49
C LEU A 83 -11.65 0.60 5.19
N ARG A 84 -12.51 1.45 5.75
CA ARG A 84 -13.69 1.04 6.50
C ARG A 84 -14.64 0.10 5.71
N PRO A 85 -15.15 0.46 4.52
CA PRO A 85 -16.00 -0.45 3.72
C PRO A 85 -15.23 -1.67 3.20
N LEU A 86 -13.91 -1.58 3.07
CA LEU A 86 -13.05 -2.70 2.70
C LEU A 86 -12.82 -3.70 3.86
N GLY A 87 -13.31 -3.40 5.07
CA GLY A 87 -13.10 -4.24 6.26
C GLY A 87 -11.66 -4.24 6.75
N LYS A 88 -10.92 -3.16 6.51
CA LYS A 88 -9.49 -3.00 6.82
C LYS A 88 -9.27 -1.80 7.75
N THR A 89 -8.08 -1.69 8.33
CA THR A 89 -7.63 -0.55 9.13
C THR A 89 -6.10 -0.44 9.08
N LEU A 90 -5.54 0.63 9.65
CA LEU A 90 -4.11 0.83 9.83
C LEU A 90 -3.68 0.40 11.25
N ALA A 91 -2.43 -0.03 11.36
CA ALA A 91 -1.79 -0.33 12.64
C ALA A 91 -0.38 0.28 12.65
N ILE A 92 0.05 0.74 13.81
CA ILE A 92 1.43 1.21 14.04
C ILE A 92 2.24 -0.01 14.47
N VAL A 93 3.30 -0.31 13.74
CA VAL A 93 4.18 -1.47 13.95
C VAL A 93 5.65 -1.04 13.98
N PRO A 94 6.55 -1.80 14.63
CA PRO A 94 7.98 -1.53 14.57
C PRO A 94 8.49 -1.54 13.12
N ILE A 95 9.42 -0.65 12.81
CA ILE A 95 10.09 -0.61 11.51
C ILE A 95 11.12 -1.73 11.48
N GLU A 96 10.99 -2.67 10.54
CA GLU A 96 12.02 -3.67 10.27
C GLU A 96 12.98 -3.12 9.19
N GLU A 97 14.28 -2.99 9.50
CA GLU A 97 15.27 -2.36 8.59
C GLU A 97 15.52 -3.14 7.28
N LYS A 98 14.98 -4.36 7.16
CA LYS A 98 15.10 -5.21 5.96
C LYS A 98 13.74 -5.46 5.36
N HIS A 99 13.19 -4.48 4.65
CA HIS A 99 12.01 -4.71 3.81
C HIS A 99 12.47 -5.19 2.42
N PRO A 100 12.38 -6.49 2.09
CA PRO A 100 12.42 -6.86 0.68
C PRO A 100 11.22 -6.21 -0.01
N ARG A 101 11.42 -5.63 -1.21
CA ARG A 101 10.39 -5.00 -2.07
C ARG A 101 9.13 -5.86 -2.34
N ASN A 102 9.11 -7.11 -1.88
CA ASN A 102 7.93 -7.96 -1.79
C ASN A 102 7.25 -7.84 -0.42
N ILE A 103 6.66 -6.67 -0.14
CA ILE A 103 5.86 -6.46 1.07
C ILE A 103 4.55 -7.24 0.93
N ARG A 104 4.48 -8.44 1.51
CA ARG A 104 3.20 -9.04 1.87
C ARG A 104 2.73 -8.39 3.16
N LEU A 105 1.84 -7.41 3.07
CA LEU A 105 1.17 -6.88 4.26
C LEU A 105 0.50 -8.05 5.00
N ARG A 106 0.88 -8.24 6.27
CA ARG A 106 0.34 -9.32 7.09
C ARG A 106 -1.17 -9.10 7.22
N THR A 107 -1.95 -10.04 6.70
CA THR A 107 -3.40 -9.99 6.86
C THR A 107 -3.74 -10.35 8.31
N PHE A 108 -4.44 -9.45 9.00
CA PHE A 108 -5.05 -9.80 10.28
C PHE A 108 -6.18 -10.78 10.02
N LYS A 109 -6.06 -12.02 10.53
CA LYS A 109 -7.14 -13.00 10.44
C LYS A 109 -8.37 -12.46 11.18
N LYS A 110 -9.52 -12.52 10.51
CA LYS A 110 -10.85 -12.24 11.06
C LYS A 110 -11.05 -13.10 12.33
N GLY A 111 -10.92 -12.50 13.52
CA GLY A 111 -11.05 -13.20 14.80
C GLY A 111 -10.17 -12.70 15.96
N SER A 112 -9.10 -11.95 15.71
CA SER A 112 -8.31 -11.34 16.80
C SER A 112 -9.01 -10.07 17.29
N THR A 113 -9.91 -10.22 18.27
CA THR A 113 -10.45 -9.08 19.01
C THR A 113 -9.33 -8.37 19.74
N PHE A 114 -9.09 -7.11 19.41
CA PHE A 114 -8.25 -6.22 20.20
C PHE A 114 -8.98 -5.98 21.54
N ARG A 115 -8.71 -6.80 22.55
CA ARG A 115 -9.17 -6.52 23.92
C ARG A 115 -8.38 -5.31 24.41
N GLN A 116 -8.99 -4.13 24.33
CA GLN A 116 -8.57 -3.02 25.19
C GLN A 116 -8.79 -3.48 26.63
N LYS A 117 -7.71 -3.67 27.39
CA LYS A 117 -7.84 -3.80 28.85
C LYS A 117 -8.37 -2.46 29.36
N PRO A 118 -9.42 -2.43 30.19
CA PRO A 118 -9.82 -1.19 30.83
C PRO A 118 -8.64 -0.67 31.66
N MET A 119 -8.36 0.61 31.49
CA MET A 119 -7.39 1.33 32.30
C MET A 119 -7.88 1.26 33.76
N ARG A 120 -7.02 0.78 34.67
CA ARG A 120 -7.30 0.84 36.11
C ARG A 120 -7.06 2.26 36.62
#